data_AF-G9XL68-F1
#
_entry.id   AF-G9XL68-F1
#
_cell.length_a   1.000
_cell.length_b   1.000
_cell.length_c   1.000
_cell.angle_alpha   90.00
_cell.angle_beta   90.00
_cell.angle_gamma   90.00
#
_symmetry.space_group_name_H-M   'P 1'
#
loop_
_entity.id
_entity.type
_entity.pdbx_description
1 polymer ?
#
loop_
_entity_poly.entity_id
_entity_poly.type
_entity_poly.pdbx_seq_one_letter_code
_entity_poly.pdbx_strand_id
1 'polypeptide(L)'
;MKNVPKIWTVAELTREIGQTLNDNPDFVNCWVSGEISNYKNHRPSGHWYFTLKDEQSSMKGVMFRSRAERVRFTPQDGMKVLVRGSIRIYERDGTIQLYAEEMQPSGVGALYLAFEQLKERLGQEGLFAPERKKAIPRYPRRIGIVTSPTGAAIKDILKVMFRRNPQISWILAPAAVQGELAPKEVAQAIARLNRHSQVDVIIVGRGGGSLEELWAFNTEEVARAIAASGIPVISAVGHETDVTIADMVADLRAPTPSAAAELAVPVWRELKSDLEQLEARLHSTMSSQLQRKRQRLDSLKTIGPLSNPFWRIDQNRQRLDSLSERVEQGMTRFVSDKNGILKLLTAKLDLLSPLAILGRGYSLTYGPKGNVLRKSDDINVGQQVQVRLQQGVLTCAVLAKSVDSD
;
A
#
# COMPACT_ATOMS: atom_id res chain seq x y z
N MET A 1 12.14 -51.40 48.36
CA MET A 1 13.45 -52.08 48.21
C MET A 1 14.48 -51.01 47.87
N LYS A 2 15.48 -50.80 48.73
CA LYS A 2 16.57 -49.85 48.46
C LYS A 2 17.40 -50.40 47.29
N ASN A 3 17.49 -49.66 46.18
CA ASN A 3 18.38 -49.98 45.07
C ASN A 3 19.81 -49.95 45.61
N VAL A 4 20.38 -51.13 45.87
CA VAL A 4 21.80 -51.23 46.19
C VAL A 4 22.57 -50.81 44.94
N PRO A 5 23.45 -49.79 44.99
CA PRO A 5 24.21 -49.38 43.83
C PRO A 5 25.09 -50.55 43.38
N LYS A 6 25.04 -50.87 42.07
CA LYS A 6 25.88 -51.90 41.46
C LYS A 6 27.34 -51.46 41.58
N ILE A 7 28.15 -52.25 42.30
CA ILE A 7 29.59 -52.04 42.42
C ILE A 7 30.26 -52.71 41.23
N TRP A 8 30.95 -51.92 40.42
CA TRP A 8 31.66 -52.40 39.24
C TRP A 8 33.15 -52.54 39.55
N THR A 9 33.78 -53.59 39.03
CA THR A 9 35.24 -53.59 38.91
C THR A 9 35.68 -52.68 37.76
N VAL A 10 36.93 -52.19 37.81
CA VAL A 10 37.49 -51.33 36.76
C VAL A 10 37.43 -52.01 35.38
N ALA A 11 37.68 -53.31 35.32
CA ALA A 11 37.61 -54.10 34.10
C ALA A 11 36.17 -54.24 33.57
N GLU A 12 35.20 -54.51 34.45
CA GLU A 12 33.79 -54.60 34.06
C GLU A 12 33.25 -53.27 33.55
N LEU A 13 33.58 -52.16 34.22
CA LEU A 13 33.15 -50.82 33.79
C LEU A 13 33.76 -50.45 32.43
N THR A 14 35.05 -50.70 32.24
CA THR A 14 35.74 -50.41 30.96
C THR A 14 35.15 -51.22 29.81
N ARG A 15 34.81 -52.48 30.06
CA ARG A 15 34.17 -53.37 29.09
C ARG A 15 32.75 -52.89 28.74
N GLU A 16 31.98 -52.47 29.73
CA GLU A 16 30.62 -51.93 29.53
C GLU A 16 30.63 -50.66 28.67
N ILE A 17 31.56 -49.73 28.94
CA ILE A 17 31.71 -48.50 28.13
C ILE A 17 32.14 -48.86 26.71
N GLY A 18 33.06 -49.82 26.57
CA GLY A 18 33.50 -50.32 25.26
C GLY A 18 32.35 -50.93 24.45
N GLN A 19 31.49 -51.74 25.08
CA GLN A 19 30.29 -52.30 24.45
C GLN A 19 29.32 -51.20 24.02
N THR A 20 29.07 -50.22 24.90
CA THR A 20 28.19 -49.08 24.59
C THR A 20 28.67 -48.29 23.36
N LEU A 21 29.99 -48.10 23.22
CA LEU A 21 30.58 -47.42 22.05
C LEU A 21 30.51 -48.28 20.78
N ASN A 22 30.66 -49.59 20.90
CA ASN A 22 30.59 -50.51 19.76
C ASN A 22 29.16 -50.76 19.28
N ASP A 23 28.17 -50.69 20.17
CA ASP A 23 26.77 -50.93 19.84
C ASP A 23 26.09 -49.67 19.25
N ASN A 24 26.69 -48.48 19.46
CA ASN A 24 26.19 -47.24 18.90
C ASN A 24 26.61 -47.08 17.42
N PRO A 25 25.66 -47.07 16.46
CA PRO A 25 25.98 -46.93 15.04
C PRO A 25 26.77 -45.67 14.70
N ASP A 26 26.55 -44.58 15.45
CA ASP A 26 27.20 -43.29 15.22
C ASP A 26 28.71 -43.35 15.49
N PHE A 27 29.19 -44.33 16.26
CA PHE A 27 30.61 -44.47 16.62
C PHE A 27 31.33 -45.60 15.88
N VAL A 28 30.61 -46.49 15.18
CA VAL A 28 31.20 -47.60 14.42
C VAL A 28 31.68 -47.15 13.04
N ASN A 29 31.10 -46.10 12.46
CA ASN A 29 31.50 -45.56 11.16
C ASN A 29 31.31 -44.03 11.10
N CYS A 30 32.09 -43.31 11.90
CA CYS A 30 32.02 -41.86 12.00
C CYS A 30 33.06 -41.17 11.10
N TRP A 31 32.77 -39.93 10.75
CA TRP A 31 33.71 -39.02 10.12
C TRP A 31 34.14 -37.96 11.13
N VAL A 32 35.45 -37.78 11.28
CA VAL A 32 36.04 -36.83 12.22
C VAL A 32 36.97 -35.90 11.45
N SER A 33 36.74 -34.60 11.57
CA SER A 33 37.60 -33.54 11.02
C SER A 33 38.51 -33.00 12.10
N GLY A 34 39.78 -32.76 11.77
CA GLY A 34 40.69 -32.09 12.69
C GLY A 34 42.09 -31.93 12.12
N GLU A 35 42.95 -31.27 12.88
CA GLU A 35 44.35 -31.08 12.54
C GLU A 35 45.19 -32.22 13.12
N ILE A 36 46.11 -32.77 12.32
CA ILE A 36 47.06 -33.78 12.76
C ILE A 36 48.14 -33.14 13.61
N SER A 37 48.47 -33.79 14.72
CA SER A 37 49.63 -33.50 15.56
C SER A 37 50.27 -34.79 16.06
N ASN A 38 51.55 -34.73 16.41
CA ASN A 38 52.31 -35.88 16.95
C ASN A 38 52.27 -37.12 16.04
N TYR A 39 52.27 -36.93 14.72
CA TYR A 39 52.28 -38.02 13.75
C TYR A 39 53.56 -38.86 13.86
N LYS A 40 53.38 -40.18 13.99
CA LYS A 40 54.46 -41.16 14.05
C LYS A 40 54.13 -42.36 13.18
N ASN A 41 55.02 -42.65 12.24
CA ASN A 41 55.01 -43.91 11.50
C ASN A 41 55.88 -44.94 12.25
N HIS A 42 55.23 -45.94 12.85
CA HIS A 42 55.94 -46.97 13.63
C HIS A 42 56.60 -47.99 12.69
N ARG A 43 57.89 -47.79 12.39
CA ARG A 43 58.65 -48.58 11.40
C ARG A 43 58.58 -50.12 11.56
N PRO A 44 58.52 -50.71 12.77
CA PRO A 44 58.39 -52.16 12.93
C PRO A 44 57.03 -52.75 12.49
N SER A 45 55.92 -52.02 12.67
CA SER A 45 54.56 -52.53 12.36
C SER A 45 53.91 -51.87 11.13
N GLY A 46 54.45 -50.74 10.68
CA GLY A 46 53.90 -49.91 9.61
C GLY A 46 52.58 -49.23 9.98
N HIS A 47 52.23 -49.14 11.27
CA HIS A 47 51.03 -48.44 11.73
C HIS A 47 51.31 -46.95 11.91
N TRP A 48 50.32 -46.11 11.60
CA TRP A 48 50.38 -44.68 11.86
C TRP A 48 49.68 -44.38 13.16
N TYR A 49 50.36 -43.65 14.04
CA TYR A 49 49.79 -43.08 15.25
C TYR A 49 49.79 -41.56 15.11
N PHE A 50 48.68 -40.93 15.44
CA PHE A 50 48.54 -39.48 15.36
C PHE A 50 47.57 -38.99 16.43
N THR A 51 47.57 -37.69 16.69
CA THR A 51 46.56 -37.02 17.51
C THR A 51 45.78 -36.08 16.62
N LEU A 52 44.46 -36.25 16.57
CA LEU A 52 43.55 -35.35 15.89
C LEU A 52 43.09 -34.31 16.91
N LYS A 53 43.30 -33.03 16.62
CA LYS A 53 42.92 -31.91 17.50
C LYS A 53 42.00 -30.92 16.79
N ASP A 54 41.14 -30.28 17.55
CA ASP A 54 40.39 -29.07 17.20
C ASP A 54 40.68 -27.96 18.22
N GLU A 55 39.86 -26.90 18.26
CA GLU A 55 40.05 -25.76 19.17
C GLU A 55 39.79 -26.11 20.66
N GLN A 56 39.01 -27.15 20.94
CA GLN A 56 38.50 -27.46 22.28
C GLN A 56 38.95 -28.82 22.82
N SER A 57 39.32 -29.75 21.93
CA SER A 57 39.49 -31.18 22.24
C SER A 57 40.60 -31.81 21.41
N SER A 58 41.12 -32.93 21.90
CA SER A 58 42.07 -33.77 21.17
C SER A 58 41.80 -35.25 21.41
N MET A 59 42.01 -36.07 20.39
CA MET A 59 41.78 -37.51 20.42
C MET A 59 42.93 -38.25 19.74
N LYS A 60 43.33 -39.38 20.32
CA LYS A 60 44.34 -40.26 19.72
C LYS A 60 43.73 -41.06 18.58
N GLY A 61 44.46 -41.16 17.47
CA GLY A 61 44.11 -41.92 16.29
C GLY A 61 45.17 -42.97 15.98
N VAL A 62 44.71 -44.14 15.51
CA VAL A 62 45.56 -45.21 14.99
C VAL A 62 45.05 -45.65 13.62
N MET A 63 45.96 -45.76 12.66
CA MET A 63 45.68 -46.33 11.34
C MET A 63 46.58 -47.55 11.13
N PHE A 64 45.97 -48.71 10.99
CA PHE A 64 46.71 -49.95 10.75
C PHE A 64 47.33 -49.95 9.35
N ARG A 65 48.44 -50.67 9.20
CA ARG A 65 49.28 -50.72 7.99
C ARG A 65 48.48 -50.95 6.72
N SER A 66 47.58 -51.93 6.72
CA SER A 66 46.76 -52.29 5.56
C SER A 66 45.77 -51.21 5.10
N ARG A 67 45.50 -50.21 5.96
CA ARG A 67 44.68 -49.03 5.65
C ARG A 67 45.56 -47.83 5.31
N ALA A 68 46.66 -47.65 6.05
CA ALA A 68 47.67 -46.64 5.79
C ALA A 68 48.27 -46.73 4.37
N GLU A 69 48.56 -47.95 3.88
CA GLU A 69 49.06 -48.19 2.51
C GLU A 69 48.08 -47.76 1.41
N ARG A 70 46.78 -47.59 1.73
CA ARG A 70 45.76 -47.13 0.77
C ARG A 70 45.69 -45.60 0.66
N VAL A 71 46.29 -44.88 1.60
CA VAL A 71 46.28 -43.41 1.63
C VAL A 71 47.33 -42.90 0.65
N ARG A 72 46.91 -42.10 -0.33
CA ARG A 72 47.75 -41.62 -1.44
C ARG A 72 48.66 -40.44 -1.10
N PHE A 73 48.69 -40.02 0.16
CA PHE A 73 49.51 -38.91 0.65
C PHE A 73 50.17 -39.27 1.97
N THR A 74 51.23 -38.55 2.33
CA THR A 74 51.90 -38.73 3.64
C THR A 74 51.38 -37.68 4.62
N PRO A 75 50.74 -38.07 5.73
CA PRO A 75 50.27 -37.13 6.74
C PRO A 75 51.44 -36.37 7.38
N GLN A 76 51.22 -35.10 7.71
CA GLN A 76 52.19 -34.24 8.39
C GLN A 76 51.51 -33.51 9.55
N ASP A 77 52.28 -33.17 10.59
CA ASP A 77 51.80 -32.33 11.68
C ASP A 77 51.38 -30.95 11.13
N GLY A 78 50.26 -30.44 11.60
CA GLY A 78 49.62 -29.21 11.09
C GLY A 78 48.63 -29.43 9.95
N MET A 79 48.54 -30.63 9.39
CA MET A 79 47.64 -30.92 8.29
C MET A 79 46.20 -31.14 8.77
N LYS A 80 45.23 -30.39 8.23
CA LYS A 80 43.81 -30.68 8.42
C LYS A 80 43.39 -31.86 7.56
N VAL A 81 42.74 -32.83 8.17
CA VAL A 81 42.30 -34.07 7.52
C VAL A 81 40.87 -34.40 7.91
N LEU A 82 40.21 -35.13 7.03
CA LEU A 82 38.95 -35.81 7.31
C LEU A 82 39.24 -37.31 7.43
N VAL A 83 38.88 -37.90 8.56
CA VAL A 83 39.19 -39.29 8.90
C VAL A 83 37.88 -40.06 9.09
N ARG A 84 37.71 -41.17 8.36
CA ARG A 84 36.62 -42.12 8.58
C ARG A 84 37.11 -43.26 9.45
N GLY A 85 36.35 -43.63 10.47
CA GLY A 85 36.73 -44.75 11.34
C GLY A 85 35.74 -45.06 12.45
N SER A 86 36.17 -45.97 13.34
CA SER A 86 35.40 -46.34 14.53
C SER A 86 36.05 -45.78 15.79
N ILE A 87 35.25 -45.25 16.71
CA ILE A 87 35.69 -44.86 18.04
C ILE A 87 35.59 -46.07 18.95
N ARG A 88 36.72 -46.51 19.52
CA ARG A 88 36.74 -47.67 20.43
C ARG A 88 37.64 -47.40 21.62
N ILE A 89 37.40 -48.12 22.71
CA ILE A 89 38.27 -48.11 23.88
C ILE A 89 39.35 -49.16 23.74
N TYR A 90 40.60 -48.77 23.98
CA TYR A 90 41.69 -49.70 24.16
C TYR A 90 41.64 -50.26 25.59
N GLU A 91 41.09 -51.47 25.73
CA GLU A 91 40.74 -52.08 27.03
C GLU A 91 41.89 -52.15 28.03
N ARG A 92 43.14 -52.32 27.56
CA ARG A 92 44.32 -52.43 28.45
C ARG A 92 44.61 -51.14 29.22
N ASP A 93 44.45 -49.99 28.55
CA ASP A 93 44.85 -48.69 29.10
C ASP A 93 43.62 -47.75 29.28
N GLY A 94 42.40 -48.27 29.10
CA GLY A 94 41.13 -47.54 29.26
C GLY A 94 40.97 -46.31 28.37
N THR A 95 41.77 -46.17 27.32
CA THR A 95 41.84 -44.95 26.51
C THR A 95 40.92 -45.04 25.29
N ILE A 96 40.09 -44.00 25.06
CA ILE A 96 39.27 -43.87 23.85
C ILE A 96 40.16 -43.43 22.69
N GLN A 97 40.08 -44.14 21.56
CA GLN A 97 40.87 -43.87 20.37
C GLN A 97 40.06 -44.05 19.09
N LEU A 98 40.39 -43.26 18.07
CA LEU A 98 39.85 -43.40 16.72
C LEU A 98 40.67 -44.44 15.93
N TYR A 99 40.01 -45.51 15.52
CA TYR A 99 40.55 -46.50 14.59
C TYR A 99 40.25 -46.05 13.16
N ALA A 100 41.22 -45.38 12.55
CA ALA A 100 41.10 -44.80 11.23
C ALA A 100 41.09 -45.90 10.15
N GLU A 101 40.06 -45.89 9.32
CA GLU A 101 39.92 -46.74 8.15
C GLU A 101 40.30 -46.01 6.86
N GLU A 102 39.96 -44.72 6.79
CA GLU A 102 40.20 -43.87 5.63
C GLU A 102 40.62 -42.48 6.09
N MET A 103 41.55 -41.87 5.36
CA MET A 103 42.05 -40.53 5.64
C MET A 103 42.18 -39.76 4.34
N GLN A 104 41.60 -38.56 4.32
CA GLN A 104 41.63 -37.65 3.18
C GLN A 104 42.15 -36.28 3.65
N PRO A 105 42.99 -35.58 2.87
CA PRO A 105 43.35 -34.21 3.20
C PRO A 105 42.08 -33.37 3.15
N SER A 106 41.88 -32.49 4.13
CA SER A 106 40.73 -31.59 4.15
C SER A 106 40.98 -30.47 3.12
N GLY A 107 40.65 -30.72 1.85
CA GLY A 107 40.69 -29.72 0.76
C GLY A 107 39.78 -28.50 1.02
N VAL A 108 38.86 -28.64 1.97
CA VAL A 108 37.93 -27.61 2.44
C VAL A 108 38.65 -26.38 3.01
N GLY A 109 39.82 -26.53 3.64
CA GLY A 109 40.53 -25.40 4.24
C GLY A 109 41.06 -24.38 3.22
N ALA A 110 41.61 -24.87 2.10
CA ALA A 110 42.14 -24.01 1.04
C ALA A 110 41.02 -23.32 0.26
N LEU A 111 39.94 -24.05 -0.06
CA LEU A 111 38.76 -23.49 -0.72
C LEU A 111 38.04 -22.47 0.18
N TYR A 112 37.89 -22.77 1.48
CA TYR A 112 37.28 -21.83 2.42
C TYR A 112 38.12 -20.54 2.58
N LEU A 113 39.44 -20.66 2.68
CA LEU A 113 40.33 -19.49 2.72
C LEU A 113 40.21 -18.66 1.44
N ALA A 114 40.20 -19.31 0.26
CA ALA A 114 40.03 -18.64 -1.01
C ALA A 114 38.65 -17.98 -1.13
N PHE A 115 37.59 -18.59 -0.57
CA PHE A 115 36.25 -18.01 -0.52
C PHE A 115 36.21 -16.75 0.32
N GLU A 116 36.73 -16.77 1.55
CA GLU A 116 36.75 -15.59 2.43
C GLU A 116 37.60 -14.47 1.83
N GLN A 117 38.76 -14.78 1.23
CA GLN A 117 39.58 -13.79 0.53
C GLN A 117 38.86 -13.14 -0.66
N LEU A 118 38.15 -13.94 -1.46
CA LEU A 118 37.40 -13.43 -2.61
C LEU A 118 36.19 -12.59 -2.16
N LYS A 119 35.48 -13.07 -1.14
CA LYS A 119 34.37 -12.36 -0.50
C LYS A 119 34.81 -10.99 0.03
N GLU A 120 35.92 -10.93 0.76
CA GLU A 120 36.43 -9.67 1.27
C GLU A 120 36.78 -8.69 0.13
N ARG A 121 37.50 -9.16 -0.90
CA ARG A 121 37.89 -8.35 -2.06
C ARG A 121 36.68 -7.78 -2.81
N LEU A 122 35.73 -8.64 -3.20
CA LEU A 122 34.54 -8.21 -3.94
C LEU A 122 33.59 -7.38 -3.06
N GLY A 123 33.60 -7.61 -1.75
CA GLY A 123 32.90 -6.81 -0.76
C GLY A 123 33.45 -5.38 -0.68
N GLN A 124 34.78 -5.23 -0.66
CA GLN A 124 35.44 -3.91 -0.70
C GLN A 124 35.17 -3.15 -2.00
N GLU A 125 35.04 -3.86 -3.13
CA GLU A 125 34.59 -3.28 -4.41
C GLU A 125 33.09 -2.92 -4.44
N GLY A 126 32.33 -3.29 -3.40
CA GLY A 126 30.90 -2.98 -3.30
C GLY A 126 30.00 -3.84 -4.20
N LEU A 127 30.45 -5.02 -4.65
CA LEU A 127 29.62 -5.88 -5.51
C LEU A 127 28.41 -6.48 -4.79
N PHE A 128 28.44 -6.56 -3.46
CA PHE A 128 27.33 -7.08 -2.64
C PHE A 128 26.36 -5.99 -2.14
N ALA A 129 26.60 -4.73 -2.52
CA ALA A 129 25.84 -3.59 -2.02
C ALA A 129 24.35 -3.71 -2.40
N PRO A 130 23.41 -3.54 -1.44
CA PRO A 130 21.98 -3.69 -1.71
C PRO A 130 21.47 -2.68 -2.76
N GLU A 131 22.11 -1.53 -2.90
CA GLU A 131 21.76 -0.49 -3.88
C GLU A 131 22.01 -0.92 -5.33
N ARG A 132 22.87 -1.93 -5.56
CA ARG A 132 23.11 -2.49 -6.89
C ARG A 132 22.06 -3.52 -7.29
N LYS A 133 21.33 -4.08 -6.31
CA LYS A 133 20.39 -5.17 -6.54
C LYS A 133 19.12 -4.64 -7.20
N LYS A 134 18.74 -5.29 -8.29
CA LYS A 134 17.57 -4.95 -9.12
C LYS A 134 16.32 -5.62 -8.57
N ALA A 135 15.20 -4.93 -8.64
CA ALA A 135 13.92 -5.53 -8.31
C ALA A 135 13.54 -6.61 -9.34
N ILE A 136 13.13 -7.78 -8.86
CA ILE A 136 12.61 -8.84 -9.74
C ILE A 136 11.25 -8.40 -10.31
N PRO A 137 11.06 -8.44 -11.65
CA PRO A 137 9.79 -8.07 -12.26
C PRO A 137 8.65 -8.95 -11.73
N ARG A 138 7.53 -8.34 -11.33
CA ARG A 138 6.36 -9.07 -10.81
C ARG A 138 5.68 -9.94 -11.88
N TYR A 139 5.76 -9.53 -13.14
CA TYR A 139 5.10 -10.19 -14.28
C TYR A 139 6.10 -10.38 -15.44
N PRO A 140 7.10 -11.27 -15.29
CA PRO A 140 8.02 -11.55 -16.37
C PRO A 140 7.27 -12.25 -17.51
N ARG A 141 7.47 -11.77 -18.74
CA ARG A 141 6.98 -12.43 -19.96
C ARG A 141 7.90 -13.60 -20.33
N ARG A 142 9.19 -13.47 -20.03
CA ARG A 142 10.17 -14.51 -20.33
C ARG A 142 11.27 -14.64 -19.30
N ILE A 143 11.55 -15.90 -18.93
CA ILE A 143 12.59 -16.27 -17.96
C ILE A 143 13.76 -16.93 -18.69
N GLY A 144 14.97 -16.42 -18.45
CA GLY A 144 16.21 -17.06 -18.88
C GLY A 144 16.68 -18.04 -17.82
N ILE A 145 17.11 -19.23 -18.21
CA ILE A 145 17.59 -20.27 -17.29
C ILE A 145 19.03 -20.60 -17.66
N VAL A 146 19.94 -20.52 -16.69
CA VAL A 146 21.34 -20.92 -16.82
C VAL A 146 21.58 -22.13 -15.93
N THR A 147 21.67 -23.30 -16.53
CA THR A 147 21.96 -24.56 -15.86
C THR A 147 22.35 -25.64 -16.88
N SER A 148 22.71 -26.83 -16.39
CA SER A 148 22.97 -27.98 -17.25
C SER A 148 21.68 -28.47 -17.93
N PRO A 149 21.71 -28.77 -19.25
CA PRO A 149 20.52 -29.22 -19.99
C PRO A 149 19.98 -30.58 -19.52
N THR A 150 20.80 -31.40 -18.86
CA THR A 150 20.42 -32.75 -18.40
C THR A 150 20.23 -32.84 -16.89
N GLY A 151 20.49 -31.77 -16.14
CA GLY A 151 20.47 -31.76 -14.68
C GLY A 151 19.06 -31.84 -14.05
N ALA A 152 19.01 -32.15 -12.75
CA ALA A 152 17.74 -32.11 -11.99
C ALA A 152 17.18 -30.68 -11.89
N ALA A 153 18.05 -29.67 -11.77
CA ALA A 153 17.67 -28.27 -11.60
C ALA A 153 16.73 -27.75 -12.70
N ILE A 154 17.01 -28.05 -13.99
CA ILE A 154 16.14 -27.62 -15.08
C ILE A 154 14.77 -28.29 -14.98
N LYS A 155 14.70 -29.57 -14.63
CA LYS A 155 13.42 -30.30 -14.47
C LYS A 155 12.59 -29.70 -13.34
N ASP A 156 13.23 -29.38 -12.22
CA ASP A 156 12.60 -28.77 -11.05
C ASP A 156 12.05 -27.38 -11.36
N ILE A 157 12.86 -26.52 -12.00
CA ILE A 157 12.44 -25.19 -12.46
C ILE A 157 11.25 -25.31 -13.40
N LEU A 158 11.35 -26.13 -14.45
CA LEU A 158 10.28 -26.27 -15.44
C LEU A 158 9.00 -26.83 -14.84
N LYS A 159 9.09 -27.83 -13.93
CA LYS A 159 7.93 -28.38 -13.23
C LYS A 159 7.17 -27.30 -12.45
N VAL A 160 7.89 -26.45 -11.73
CA VAL A 160 7.29 -25.33 -10.99
C VAL A 160 6.70 -24.29 -11.94
N MET A 161 7.44 -23.91 -13.00
CA MET A 161 6.99 -22.96 -14.02
C MET A 161 5.67 -23.40 -14.64
N PHE A 162 5.59 -24.63 -15.17
CA PHE A 162 4.37 -25.14 -15.81
C PHE A 162 3.20 -25.29 -14.84
N ARG A 163 3.47 -25.64 -13.58
CA ARG A 163 2.43 -25.73 -12.54
C ARG A 163 1.87 -24.36 -12.17
N ARG A 164 2.73 -23.34 -12.02
CA ARG A 164 2.32 -22.00 -11.57
C ARG A 164 1.75 -21.16 -12.71
N ASN A 165 2.45 -21.07 -13.83
CA ASN A 165 2.00 -20.33 -14.99
C ASN A 165 2.58 -20.90 -16.30
N PRO A 166 1.80 -21.72 -17.02
CA PRO A 166 2.23 -22.32 -18.28
C PRO A 166 2.31 -21.33 -19.45
N GLN A 167 1.84 -20.09 -19.30
CA GLN A 167 1.86 -19.06 -20.35
C GLN A 167 3.20 -18.32 -20.44
N ILE A 168 4.08 -18.45 -19.43
CA ILE A 168 5.37 -17.76 -19.41
C ILE A 168 6.35 -18.46 -20.34
N SER A 169 6.98 -17.67 -21.21
CA SER A 169 8.04 -18.17 -22.07
C SER A 169 9.33 -18.40 -21.28
N TRP A 170 10.15 -19.33 -21.73
CA TRP A 170 11.47 -19.55 -21.13
C TRP A 170 12.52 -19.85 -22.19
N ILE A 171 13.77 -19.53 -21.88
CA ILE A 171 14.94 -19.83 -22.72
C ILE A 171 16.01 -20.46 -21.84
N LEU A 172 16.52 -21.61 -22.25
CA LEU A 172 17.69 -22.23 -21.63
C LEU A 172 18.96 -21.75 -22.33
N ALA A 173 19.88 -21.15 -21.57
CA ALA A 173 21.27 -20.96 -21.96
C ALA A 173 22.11 -22.05 -21.28
N PRO A 174 22.42 -23.16 -21.99
CA PRO A 174 23.08 -24.31 -21.38
C PRO A 174 24.50 -23.92 -20.94
N ALA A 175 24.85 -24.34 -19.73
CA ALA A 175 26.19 -24.20 -19.15
C ALA A 175 26.47 -25.39 -18.22
N ALA A 176 27.72 -25.84 -18.21
CA ALA A 176 28.22 -26.72 -17.17
C ALA A 176 28.12 -26.01 -15.81
N VAL A 177 27.62 -26.74 -14.81
CA VAL A 177 27.42 -26.24 -13.44
C VAL A 177 28.41 -26.86 -12.44
N GLN A 178 29.36 -27.64 -12.94
CA GLN A 178 30.42 -28.30 -12.19
C GLN A 178 31.63 -28.54 -13.09
N GLY A 179 32.82 -28.66 -12.48
CA GLY A 179 34.09 -28.82 -13.18
C GLY A 179 34.78 -27.49 -13.52
N GLU A 180 36.02 -27.58 -14.01
CA GLU A 180 36.90 -26.42 -14.19
C GLU A 180 36.41 -25.39 -15.21
N LEU A 181 35.65 -25.84 -16.23
CA LEU A 181 35.10 -24.96 -17.28
C LEU A 181 33.77 -24.27 -16.89
N ALA A 182 33.13 -24.72 -15.80
CA ALA A 182 31.82 -24.24 -15.41
C ALA A 182 31.74 -22.71 -15.15
N PRO A 183 32.69 -22.07 -14.44
CA PRO A 183 32.66 -20.62 -14.22
C PRO A 183 32.54 -19.82 -15.52
N LYS A 184 33.38 -20.15 -16.49
CA LYS A 184 33.43 -19.50 -17.80
C LYS A 184 32.15 -19.73 -18.60
N GLU A 185 31.64 -20.95 -18.62
CA GLU A 185 30.39 -21.27 -19.32
C GLU A 185 29.17 -20.56 -18.72
N VAL A 186 29.08 -20.50 -17.39
CA VAL A 186 28.02 -19.78 -16.67
C VAL A 186 28.09 -18.28 -17.00
N ALA A 187 29.27 -17.66 -16.92
CA ALA A 187 29.46 -16.26 -17.27
C ALA A 187 29.07 -15.98 -18.74
N GLN A 188 29.46 -16.85 -19.67
CA GLN A 188 29.08 -16.73 -21.08
C GLN A 188 27.58 -16.95 -21.31
N ALA A 189 26.92 -17.85 -20.57
CA ALA A 189 25.48 -18.05 -20.63
C ALA A 189 24.71 -16.81 -20.18
N ILE A 190 25.12 -16.18 -19.07
CA ILE A 190 24.55 -14.91 -18.60
C ILE A 190 24.74 -13.82 -19.67
N ALA A 191 25.93 -13.69 -20.24
CA ALA A 191 26.21 -12.72 -21.30
C ALA A 191 25.40 -12.98 -22.59
N ARG A 192 25.14 -14.25 -22.95
CA ARG A 192 24.26 -14.62 -24.06
C ARG A 192 22.82 -14.19 -23.81
N LEU A 193 22.29 -14.41 -22.60
CA LEU A 193 20.94 -13.99 -22.24
C LEU A 193 20.79 -12.47 -22.25
N ASN A 194 21.79 -11.72 -21.77
CA ASN A 194 21.79 -10.26 -21.81
C ASN A 194 21.77 -9.69 -23.25
N ARG A 195 22.35 -10.40 -24.22
CA ARG A 195 22.28 -10.02 -25.64
C ARG A 195 20.91 -10.34 -26.26
N HIS A 196 20.16 -11.27 -25.68
CA HIS A 196 18.79 -11.54 -26.06
C HIS A 196 17.84 -10.55 -25.37
N SER A 197 17.44 -9.50 -26.09
CA SER A 197 16.60 -8.39 -25.61
C SER A 197 15.16 -8.76 -25.19
N GLN A 198 14.85 -10.04 -24.97
CA GLN A 198 13.51 -10.54 -24.66
C GLN A 198 13.44 -11.30 -23.34
N VAL A 199 14.47 -11.26 -22.49
CA VAL A 199 14.48 -11.94 -21.18
C VAL A 199 14.33 -10.91 -20.07
N ASP A 200 13.37 -11.12 -19.18
CA ASP A 200 13.04 -10.17 -18.10
C ASP A 200 13.73 -10.50 -16.78
N VAL A 201 14.04 -11.78 -16.56
CA VAL A 201 14.73 -12.29 -15.37
C VAL A 201 15.54 -13.53 -15.73
N ILE A 202 16.72 -13.69 -15.11
CA ILE A 202 17.58 -14.85 -15.27
C ILE A 202 17.57 -15.67 -13.97
N ILE A 203 17.42 -16.99 -14.08
CA ILE A 203 17.64 -17.93 -12.99
C ILE A 203 18.96 -18.66 -13.27
N VAL A 204 19.95 -18.48 -12.40
CA VAL A 204 21.18 -19.26 -12.41
C VAL A 204 21.03 -20.30 -11.32
N GLY A 205 21.09 -21.58 -11.68
CA GLY A 205 20.77 -22.62 -10.71
C GLY A 205 21.50 -23.93 -10.95
N ARG A 206 21.67 -24.67 -9.86
CA ARG A 206 22.26 -25.99 -9.83
C ARG A 206 21.44 -26.90 -8.90
N GLY A 207 21.44 -28.21 -9.15
CA GLY A 207 20.91 -29.17 -8.18
C GLY A 207 21.82 -29.31 -6.95
N GLY A 208 21.44 -30.16 -6.00
CA GLY A 208 22.27 -30.47 -4.83
C GLY A 208 23.69 -30.96 -5.18
N GLY A 209 24.59 -30.91 -4.19
CA GLY A 209 25.90 -31.53 -4.27
C GLY A 209 26.91 -30.99 -3.27
N SER A 210 28.16 -31.46 -3.37
CA SER A 210 29.22 -31.16 -2.40
C SER A 210 29.72 -29.71 -2.51
N LEU A 211 30.40 -29.22 -1.46
CA LEU A 211 31.03 -27.90 -1.42
C LEU A 211 32.02 -27.70 -2.59
N GLU A 212 32.73 -28.76 -2.98
CA GLU A 212 33.69 -28.75 -4.10
C GLU A 212 33.00 -28.50 -5.43
N GLU A 213 31.81 -29.09 -5.62
CA GLU A 213 31.04 -28.87 -6.84
C GLU A 213 30.40 -27.47 -6.84
N LEU A 214 30.12 -26.86 -5.67
CA LEU A 214 29.60 -25.48 -5.57
C LEU A 214 30.66 -24.44 -5.92
N TRP A 215 31.93 -24.83 -5.92
CA TRP A 215 33.06 -23.94 -6.17
C TRP A 215 32.98 -23.20 -7.50
N ALA A 216 32.34 -23.78 -8.53
CA ALA A 216 32.13 -23.11 -9.81
C ALA A 216 31.44 -21.73 -9.67
N PHE A 217 30.65 -21.53 -8.61
CA PHE A 217 29.91 -20.30 -8.31
C PHE A 217 30.60 -19.40 -7.27
N ASN A 218 31.74 -19.83 -6.74
CA ASN A 218 32.61 -19.06 -5.84
C ASN A 218 33.82 -18.51 -6.60
N THR A 219 33.58 -17.97 -7.80
CA THR A 219 34.62 -17.43 -8.69
C THR A 219 34.36 -15.98 -9.04
N GLU A 220 35.43 -15.23 -9.27
CA GLU A 220 35.36 -13.83 -9.66
C GLU A 220 34.66 -13.64 -11.01
N GLU A 221 34.85 -14.57 -11.95
CA GLU A 221 34.24 -14.52 -13.29
C GLU A 221 32.71 -14.54 -13.22
N VAL A 222 32.14 -15.47 -12.45
CA VAL A 222 30.68 -15.59 -12.27
C VAL A 222 30.15 -14.39 -11.50
N ALA A 223 30.82 -13.97 -10.43
CA ALA A 223 30.46 -12.80 -9.65
C ALA A 223 30.37 -11.54 -10.53
N ARG A 224 31.40 -11.27 -11.34
CA ARG A 224 31.40 -10.11 -12.23
C ARG A 224 30.37 -10.23 -13.34
N ALA A 225 30.12 -11.43 -13.88
CA ALA A 225 29.09 -11.65 -14.88
C ALA A 225 27.67 -11.37 -14.35
N ILE A 226 27.36 -11.79 -13.12
CA ILE A 226 26.10 -11.48 -12.45
C ILE A 226 25.99 -9.98 -12.20
N ALA A 227 27.03 -9.36 -11.60
CA ALA A 227 27.04 -7.94 -11.28
C ALA A 227 26.94 -7.01 -12.50
N ALA A 228 27.43 -7.46 -13.67
CA ALA A 228 27.37 -6.74 -14.94
C ALA A 228 26.11 -7.03 -15.76
N SER A 229 25.30 -8.01 -15.35
CA SER A 229 24.06 -8.36 -16.04
C SER A 229 23.12 -7.17 -16.06
N GLY A 230 22.60 -6.78 -17.21
CA GLY A 230 21.54 -5.78 -17.38
C GLY A 230 20.18 -6.29 -16.89
N ILE A 231 19.95 -7.59 -16.99
CA ILE A 231 18.73 -8.30 -16.57
C ILE A 231 18.90 -8.77 -15.11
N PRO A 232 17.86 -8.66 -14.25
CA PRO A 232 17.92 -9.15 -12.88
C PRO A 232 18.17 -10.67 -12.81
N VAL A 233 19.03 -11.09 -11.88
CA VAL A 233 19.49 -12.47 -11.71
C VAL A 233 19.05 -13.02 -10.35
N ILE A 234 18.41 -14.18 -10.37
CA ILE A 234 18.09 -15.00 -9.21
C ILE A 234 19.12 -16.13 -9.14
N SER A 235 19.88 -16.19 -8.05
CA SER A 235 20.78 -17.31 -7.79
C SER A 235 20.06 -18.40 -7.02
N ALA A 236 20.23 -19.65 -7.46
CA ALA A 236 19.59 -20.84 -6.94
C ALA A 236 20.61 -21.98 -6.81
N VAL A 237 21.75 -21.66 -6.20
CA VAL A 237 22.93 -22.53 -6.12
C VAL A 237 23.18 -23.00 -4.69
N GLY A 238 23.23 -22.06 -3.73
CA GLY A 238 23.43 -22.38 -2.32
C GLY A 238 22.20 -23.00 -1.66
N HIS A 239 22.42 -23.78 -0.61
CA HIS A 239 21.38 -24.24 0.31
C HIS A 239 21.26 -23.28 1.49
N GLU A 240 20.36 -23.54 2.45
CA GLU A 240 20.14 -22.66 3.61
C GLU A 240 21.44 -22.33 4.36
N THR A 241 22.36 -23.28 4.49
CA THR A 241 23.64 -23.18 5.21
C THR A 241 24.83 -22.73 4.36
N ASP A 242 24.83 -23.01 3.06
CA ASP A 242 26.01 -22.86 2.20
C ASP A 242 25.80 -21.73 1.17
N VAL A 243 26.02 -20.48 1.61
CA VAL A 243 25.90 -19.30 0.76
C VAL A 243 27.12 -19.16 -0.16
N THR A 244 26.88 -19.04 -1.47
CA THR A 244 27.95 -18.83 -2.46
C THR A 244 28.16 -17.35 -2.78
N ILE A 245 29.31 -17.01 -3.38
CA ILE A 245 29.56 -15.64 -3.88
C ILE A 245 28.51 -15.25 -4.91
N ALA A 246 28.12 -16.16 -5.81
CA ALA A 246 27.04 -15.92 -6.76
C ALA A 246 25.72 -15.53 -6.06
N ASP A 247 25.38 -16.18 -4.93
CA ASP A 247 24.19 -15.82 -4.15
C ASP A 247 24.28 -14.43 -3.52
N MET A 248 25.48 -14.01 -3.10
CA MET A 248 25.70 -12.69 -2.50
C MET A 248 25.59 -11.56 -3.52
N VAL A 249 26.13 -11.78 -4.73
CA VAL A 249 26.09 -10.80 -5.83
C VAL A 249 24.72 -10.74 -6.51
N ALA A 250 24.00 -11.85 -6.58
CA ALA A 250 22.70 -11.90 -7.22
C ALA A 250 21.70 -10.90 -6.62
N ASP A 251 20.78 -10.45 -7.48
CA ASP A 251 19.71 -9.52 -7.11
C ASP A 251 18.75 -10.16 -6.10
N LEU A 252 18.51 -11.47 -6.24
CA LEU A 252 17.75 -12.26 -5.30
C LEU A 252 18.37 -13.65 -5.13
N ARG A 253 18.45 -14.12 -3.89
CA ARG A 253 18.85 -15.49 -3.56
C ARG A 253 17.61 -16.36 -3.38
N ALA A 254 17.67 -17.56 -3.94
CA ALA A 254 16.74 -18.65 -3.71
C ALA A 254 17.48 -19.87 -3.16
N PRO A 255 16.93 -20.59 -2.15
CA PRO A 255 17.60 -21.74 -1.54
C PRO A 255 17.61 -23.00 -2.41
N THR A 256 16.78 -23.05 -3.46
CA THR A 256 16.71 -24.19 -4.40
C THR A 256 16.27 -23.71 -5.79
N PRO A 257 16.57 -24.47 -6.86
CA PRO A 257 16.05 -24.20 -8.20
C PRO A 257 14.52 -24.10 -8.25
N SER A 258 13.81 -24.96 -7.51
CA SER A 258 12.35 -24.90 -7.37
C SER A 258 11.89 -23.56 -6.76
N ALA A 259 12.51 -23.13 -5.66
CA ALA A 259 12.18 -21.87 -5.00
C ALA A 259 12.45 -20.66 -5.90
N ALA A 260 13.52 -20.71 -6.70
CA ALA A 260 13.83 -19.65 -7.66
C ALA A 260 12.70 -19.49 -8.69
N ALA A 261 12.18 -20.61 -9.18
CA ALA A 261 11.01 -20.60 -10.07
C ALA A 261 9.75 -20.10 -9.36
N GLU A 262 9.54 -20.42 -8.08
CA GLU A 262 8.39 -19.90 -7.33
C GLU A 262 8.44 -18.38 -7.12
N LEU A 263 9.64 -17.83 -6.91
CA LEU A 263 9.87 -16.39 -6.76
C LEU A 263 9.73 -15.63 -8.08
N ALA A 264 10.17 -16.24 -9.19
CA ALA A 264 10.10 -15.61 -10.51
C ALA A 264 8.73 -15.72 -11.17
N VAL A 265 7.96 -16.78 -10.89
CA VAL A 265 6.75 -17.14 -11.65
C VAL A 265 5.49 -16.79 -10.85
N PRO A 266 4.68 -15.82 -11.30
CA PRO A 266 3.38 -15.55 -10.69
C PRO A 266 2.40 -16.72 -10.89
N VAL A 267 1.40 -16.83 -10.02
CA VAL A 267 0.38 -17.88 -10.11
C VAL A 267 -0.71 -17.49 -11.12
N TRP A 268 -0.88 -18.29 -12.18
CA TRP A 268 -1.83 -18.02 -13.27
C TRP A 268 -3.29 -17.95 -12.80
N ARG A 269 -3.68 -18.84 -11.87
CA ARG A 269 -5.06 -18.88 -11.36
C ARG A 269 -5.44 -17.60 -10.60
N GLU A 270 -4.50 -17.06 -9.82
CA GLU A 270 -4.70 -15.79 -9.11
C GLU A 270 -4.83 -14.64 -10.10
N LEU A 271 -3.92 -14.54 -11.08
CA LEU A 271 -3.99 -13.52 -12.12
C LEU A 271 -5.29 -13.56 -12.91
N LYS A 272 -5.77 -14.76 -13.25
CA LYS A 272 -7.03 -14.94 -13.96
C LYS A 272 -8.21 -14.50 -13.09
N SER A 273 -8.24 -14.90 -11.82
CA SER A 273 -9.31 -14.51 -10.90
C SER A 273 -9.34 -12.99 -10.67
N ASP A 274 -8.17 -12.36 -10.52
CA ASP A 274 -8.05 -10.91 -10.38
C ASP A 274 -8.60 -10.19 -11.62
N LEU A 275 -8.29 -10.67 -12.83
CA LEU A 275 -8.82 -10.12 -14.07
C LEU A 275 -10.34 -10.27 -14.16
N GLU A 276 -10.88 -11.44 -13.86
CA GLU A 276 -12.34 -11.70 -13.86
C GLU A 276 -13.06 -10.79 -12.84
N GLN A 277 -12.48 -10.55 -11.66
CA GLN A 277 -13.02 -9.63 -10.66
C GLN A 277 -12.98 -8.17 -11.13
N LEU A 278 -11.88 -7.74 -11.76
CA LEU A 278 -11.75 -6.39 -12.31
C LEU A 278 -12.76 -6.14 -13.43
N GLU A 279 -12.97 -7.13 -14.30
CA GLU A 279 -13.98 -7.10 -15.36
C GLU A 279 -15.39 -6.98 -14.80
N ALA A 280 -15.76 -7.85 -13.84
CA ALA A 280 -17.07 -7.80 -13.20
C ALA A 280 -17.33 -6.46 -12.50
N ARG A 281 -16.31 -5.91 -11.81
CA ARG A 281 -16.38 -4.61 -11.15
C ARG A 281 -16.55 -3.47 -12.16
N LEU A 282 -15.83 -3.51 -13.29
CA LEU A 282 -15.96 -2.54 -14.36
C LEU A 282 -17.39 -2.53 -14.93
N HIS A 283 -17.93 -3.71 -15.26
CA HIS A 283 -19.30 -3.84 -15.77
C HIS A 283 -20.36 -3.32 -14.80
N SER A 284 -20.26 -3.70 -13.52
CA SER A 284 -21.19 -3.26 -12.48
C SER A 284 -21.14 -1.74 -12.27
N THR A 285 -19.93 -1.18 -12.21
CA THR A 285 -19.73 0.27 -12.01
C THR A 285 -20.25 1.07 -13.21
N MET A 286 -19.95 0.62 -14.43
CA MET A 286 -20.43 1.28 -15.66
C MET A 286 -21.96 1.22 -15.76
N SER A 287 -22.56 0.06 -15.48
CA SER A 287 -24.02 -0.11 -15.50
C SER A 287 -24.71 0.81 -14.49
N SER A 288 -24.15 0.89 -13.26
CA SER A 288 -24.65 1.78 -12.22
C SER A 288 -24.53 3.26 -12.60
N GLN A 289 -23.40 3.66 -13.20
CA GLN A 289 -23.25 5.03 -13.69
C GLN A 289 -24.25 5.37 -14.80
N LEU A 290 -24.43 4.47 -15.77
CA LEU A 290 -25.37 4.65 -16.86
C LEU A 290 -26.81 4.77 -16.34
N GLN A 291 -27.19 3.93 -15.38
CA GLN A 291 -28.51 3.98 -14.74
C GLN A 291 -28.73 5.31 -14.00
N ARG A 292 -27.75 5.78 -13.23
CA ARG A 292 -27.83 7.10 -12.55
C ARG A 292 -27.97 8.25 -13.54
N LYS A 293 -27.23 8.21 -14.65
CA LYS A 293 -27.33 9.24 -15.71
C LYS A 293 -28.70 9.20 -16.40
N ARG A 294 -29.25 8.01 -16.66
CA ARG A 294 -30.62 7.85 -17.20
C ARG A 294 -31.68 8.38 -16.23
N GLN A 295 -31.62 8.01 -14.95
CA GLN A 295 -32.51 8.56 -13.93
C GLN A 295 -32.41 10.08 -13.80
N ARG A 296 -31.19 10.64 -13.90
CA ARG A 296 -30.98 12.08 -13.89
C ARG A 296 -31.61 12.75 -15.13
N LEU A 297 -31.47 12.14 -16.30
CA LEU A 297 -32.11 12.64 -17.51
C LEU A 297 -33.63 12.59 -17.40
N ASP A 298 -34.21 11.49 -16.92
CA ASP A 298 -35.66 11.35 -16.77
C ASP A 298 -36.23 12.30 -15.72
N SER A 299 -35.53 12.53 -14.60
CA SER A 299 -35.93 13.56 -13.64
C SER A 299 -35.82 14.97 -14.20
N LEU A 300 -34.83 15.28 -15.04
CA LEU A 300 -34.76 16.59 -15.69
C LEU A 300 -35.89 16.79 -16.71
N LYS A 301 -36.31 15.75 -17.42
CA LYS A 301 -37.48 15.80 -18.31
C LYS A 301 -38.78 16.14 -17.56
N THR A 302 -38.91 15.73 -16.30
CA THR A 302 -40.13 15.97 -15.52
C THR A 302 -40.14 17.31 -14.79
N ILE A 303 -39.00 18.03 -14.71
CA ILE A 303 -38.92 19.32 -14.01
C ILE A 303 -39.55 20.44 -14.84
N GLY A 304 -40.65 20.97 -14.29
CA GLY A 304 -41.33 22.24 -14.59
C GLY A 304 -41.27 22.76 -16.03
N PRO A 305 -40.32 23.66 -16.38
CA PRO A 305 -40.30 24.32 -17.69
C PRO A 305 -40.18 23.36 -18.88
N LEU A 306 -39.61 22.17 -18.67
CA LEU A 306 -39.44 21.15 -19.72
C LEU A 306 -40.66 20.22 -19.84
N SER A 307 -41.44 20.02 -18.77
CA SER A 307 -42.64 19.17 -18.76
C SER A 307 -43.92 19.94 -19.05
N ASN A 308 -44.00 21.22 -18.65
CA ASN A 308 -45.06 22.13 -19.02
C ASN A 308 -44.46 23.51 -19.35
N PRO A 309 -44.20 23.80 -20.65
CA PRO A 309 -43.65 25.07 -21.10
C PRO A 309 -44.50 26.29 -20.70
N PHE A 310 -45.81 26.08 -20.52
CA PHE A 310 -46.76 27.15 -20.20
C PHE A 310 -46.90 27.42 -18.70
N TRP A 311 -46.41 26.55 -17.81
CA TRP A 311 -46.56 26.73 -16.36
C TRP A 311 -46.07 28.10 -15.87
N ARG A 312 -44.94 28.58 -16.40
CA ARG A 312 -44.38 29.89 -16.05
C ARG A 312 -45.17 31.05 -16.66
N ILE A 313 -45.79 30.84 -17.82
CA ILE A 313 -46.68 31.80 -18.47
C ILE A 313 -47.98 31.91 -17.68
N ASP A 314 -48.56 30.80 -17.24
CA ASP A 314 -49.80 30.77 -16.46
C ASP A 314 -49.62 31.40 -15.07
N GLN A 315 -48.49 31.16 -14.39
CA GLN A 315 -48.16 31.89 -13.15
C GLN A 315 -48.04 33.40 -13.40
N ASN A 316 -47.40 33.80 -14.50
CA ASN A 316 -47.26 35.22 -14.84
C ASN A 316 -48.61 35.85 -15.21
N ARG A 317 -49.51 35.12 -15.88
CA ARG A 317 -50.89 35.55 -16.16
C ARG A 317 -51.65 35.78 -14.86
N GLN A 318 -51.66 34.80 -13.95
CA GLN A 318 -52.34 34.94 -12.67
C GLN A 318 -51.76 36.09 -11.83
N ARG A 319 -50.44 36.31 -11.89
CA ARG A 319 -49.80 37.46 -11.26
C ARG A 319 -50.23 38.78 -11.91
N LEU A 320 -50.33 38.83 -13.24
CA LEU A 320 -50.83 39.99 -13.96
C LEU A 320 -52.28 40.31 -13.59
N ASP A 321 -53.14 39.28 -13.49
CA ASP A 321 -54.54 39.43 -13.09
C ASP A 321 -54.64 40.04 -11.68
N SER A 322 -53.91 39.47 -10.71
CA SER A 322 -53.90 39.99 -9.33
C SER A 322 -53.32 41.41 -9.22
N LEU A 323 -52.32 41.75 -10.04
CA LEU A 323 -51.77 43.11 -10.09
C LEU A 323 -52.75 44.09 -10.71
N SER A 324 -53.47 43.67 -11.76
CA SER A 324 -54.51 44.46 -12.42
C SER A 324 -55.64 44.77 -11.46
N GLU A 325 -56.15 43.75 -10.75
CA GLU A 325 -57.19 43.93 -9.73
C GLU A 325 -56.74 44.86 -8.60
N ARG A 326 -55.49 44.74 -8.13
CA ARG A 326 -54.93 45.64 -7.12
C ARG A 326 -54.84 47.09 -7.60
N VAL A 327 -54.51 47.32 -8.87
CA VAL A 327 -54.48 48.66 -9.45
C VAL A 327 -55.89 49.24 -9.54
N GLU A 328 -56.86 48.47 -10.00
CA GLU A 328 -58.27 48.91 -10.08
C GLU A 328 -58.83 49.27 -8.71
N GLN A 329 -58.61 48.42 -7.70
CA GLN A 329 -59.02 48.68 -6.32
C GLN A 329 -58.32 49.93 -5.76
N GLY A 330 -57.01 50.06 -6.00
CA GLY A 330 -56.22 51.22 -5.58
C GLY A 330 -56.71 52.52 -6.20
N MET A 331 -57.01 52.51 -7.51
CA MET A 331 -57.55 53.67 -8.23
C MET A 331 -58.95 54.04 -7.74
N THR A 332 -59.82 53.05 -7.56
CA THR A 332 -61.18 53.26 -7.04
C THR A 332 -61.14 53.89 -5.64
N ARG A 333 -60.27 53.37 -4.77
CA ARG A 333 -60.06 53.93 -3.43
C ARG A 333 -59.51 55.35 -3.48
N PHE A 334 -58.50 55.60 -4.32
CA PHE A 334 -57.92 56.94 -4.48
C PHE A 334 -58.98 57.97 -4.92
N VAL A 335 -59.79 57.64 -5.93
CA VAL A 335 -60.86 58.52 -6.40
C VAL A 335 -61.92 58.75 -5.33
N SER A 336 -62.32 57.70 -4.60
CA SER A 336 -63.27 57.81 -3.49
C SER A 336 -62.76 58.73 -2.38
N ASP A 337 -61.50 58.56 -1.98
CA ASP A 337 -60.87 59.38 -0.94
C ASP A 337 -60.80 60.86 -1.37
N LYS A 338 -60.42 61.14 -2.63
CA LYS A 338 -60.41 62.51 -3.18
C LYS A 338 -61.80 63.13 -3.25
N ASN A 339 -62.81 62.37 -3.66
CA ASN A 339 -64.20 62.83 -3.66
C ASN A 339 -64.72 63.09 -2.24
N GLY A 340 -64.32 62.27 -1.26
CA GLY A 340 -64.62 62.50 0.16
C GLY A 340 -64.02 63.80 0.68
N ILE A 341 -62.73 64.04 0.39
CA ILE A 341 -62.05 65.30 0.74
C ILE A 341 -62.73 66.50 0.08
N LEU A 342 -63.05 66.39 -1.22
CA LEU A 342 -63.74 67.46 -1.95
C LEU A 342 -65.10 67.78 -1.30
N LYS A 343 -65.92 66.77 -1.02
CA LYS A 343 -67.22 66.94 -0.33
C LYS A 343 -67.06 67.63 1.03
N LEU A 344 -66.05 67.25 1.81
CA LEU A 344 -65.78 67.89 3.11
C LEU A 344 -65.35 69.36 2.95
N LEU A 345 -64.51 69.67 1.96
CA LEU A 345 -64.11 71.05 1.67
C LEU A 345 -65.29 71.89 1.19
N THR A 346 -66.14 71.34 0.32
CA THR A 346 -67.38 72.02 -0.13
C THR A 346 -68.31 72.30 1.04
N ALA A 347 -68.56 71.31 1.91
CA ALA A 347 -69.39 71.49 3.09
C ALA A 347 -68.83 72.55 4.06
N LYS A 348 -67.51 72.62 4.24
CA LYS A 348 -66.86 73.69 5.02
C LYS A 348 -67.07 75.06 4.40
N LEU A 349 -66.98 75.15 3.07
CA LEU A 349 -67.17 76.39 2.33
C LEU A 349 -68.63 76.87 2.44
N ASP A 350 -69.59 75.94 2.36
CA ASP A 350 -71.02 76.22 2.55
C ASP A 350 -71.32 76.71 3.98
N LEU A 351 -70.70 76.11 4.99
CA LEU A 351 -70.86 76.54 6.40
C LEU A 351 -70.35 77.96 6.67
N LEU A 352 -69.34 78.41 5.92
CA LEU A 352 -68.75 79.74 6.04
C LEU A 352 -69.42 80.77 5.11
N SER A 353 -70.43 80.35 4.33
CA SER A 353 -71.16 81.25 3.43
C SER A 353 -72.10 82.17 4.22
N PRO A 354 -72.00 83.51 4.07
CA PRO A 354 -72.91 84.47 4.70
C PRO A 354 -74.39 84.22 4.36
N LEU A 355 -74.67 83.63 3.18
CA LEU A 355 -76.01 83.23 2.75
C LEU A 355 -76.55 82.03 3.56
N ALA A 356 -75.69 81.08 3.94
CA ALA A 356 -76.08 79.94 4.77
C ALA A 356 -76.40 80.36 6.21
N ILE A 357 -75.71 81.38 6.74
CA ILE A 357 -76.00 81.97 8.05
C ILE A 357 -77.37 82.65 8.05
N LEU A 358 -77.69 83.43 7.02
CA LEU A 358 -79.03 84.02 6.85
C LEU A 358 -80.11 82.94 6.69
N GLY A 359 -79.81 81.82 6.01
CA GLY A 359 -80.72 80.68 5.85
C GLY A 359 -81.06 79.90 7.12
N ARG A 360 -80.27 80.06 8.20
CA ARG A 360 -80.57 79.46 9.53
C ARG A 360 -81.53 80.31 10.37
N GLY A 361 -82.10 81.38 9.82
CA GLY A 361 -83.04 82.26 10.50
C GLY A 361 -82.40 83.42 11.26
N TYR A 362 -81.08 83.60 11.15
CA TYR A 362 -80.42 84.80 11.64
C TYR A 362 -80.68 85.96 10.69
N SER A 363 -80.84 87.16 11.25
CA SER A 363 -81.01 88.39 10.50
C SER A 363 -79.83 89.32 10.74
N LEU A 364 -79.45 90.10 9.74
CA LEU A 364 -78.43 91.14 9.88
C LEU A 364 -79.11 92.50 9.96
N THR A 365 -78.95 93.17 11.09
CA THR A 365 -79.47 94.52 11.34
C THR A 365 -78.45 95.56 10.89
N TYR A 366 -78.89 96.48 10.04
CA TYR A 366 -78.12 97.62 9.54
C TYR A 366 -78.69 98.93 10.09
N GLY A 367 -77.81 99.84 10.49
CA GLY A 367 -78.16 101.18 10.90
C GLY A 367 -78.52 102.08 9.72
N PRO A 368 -78.97 103.32 9.97
CA PRO A 368 -79.42 104.25 8.93
C PRO A 368 -78.31 104.64 7.93
N LYS A 369 -77.04 104.43 8.26
CA LYS A 369 -75.88 104.65 7.39
C LYS A 369 -75.39 103.39 6.67
N GLY A 370 -76.09 102.25 6.81
CA GLY A 370 -75.73 100.98 6.19
C GLY A 370 -74.63 100.17 6.90
N ASN A 371 -74.23 100.55 8.12
CA ASN A 371 -73.32 99.78 8.96
C ASN A 371 -74.06 98.66 9.72
N VAL A 372 -73.44 97.49 9.89
CA VAL A 372 -74.03 96.40 10.68
C VAL A 372 -74.01 96.77 12.16
N LEU A 373 -75.18 96.74 12.78
CA LEU A 373 -75.35 96.98 14.21
C LEU A 373 -75.05 95.68 14.96
N ARG A 374 -74.11 95.73 15.90
CA ARG A 374 -73.75 94.57 16.73
C ARG A 374 -74.16 94.74 18.19
N LYS A 375 -74.34 95.98 18.64
CA LYS A 375 -74.75 96.32 20.00
C LYS A 375 -75.97 97.22 19.97
N SER A 376 -76.81 97.15 21.00
CA SER A 376 -78.03 97.97 21.10
C SER A 376 -77.74 99.46 21.31
N ASP A 377 -76.57 99.82 21.83
CA ASP A 377 -76.13 101.21 22.02
C ASP A 377 -75.84 101.96 20.70
N ASP A 378 -75.62 101.22 19.61
CA ASP A 378 -75.27 101.80 18.30
C ASP A 378 -76.46 102.51 17.62
N ILE A 379 -77.66 102.46 18.19
CA ILE A 379 -78.89 103.04 17.64
C ILE A 379 -79.74 103.69 18.75
N ASN A 380 -80.39 104.81 18.44
CA ASN A 380 -81.27 105.50 19.37
C ASN A 380 -82.75 105.14 19.16
N VAL A 381 -83.54 105.17 20.24
CA VAL A 381 -85.00 104.97 20.19
C VAL A 381 -85.62 106.02 19.26
N GLY A 382 -86.50 105.57 18.36
CA GLY A 382 -87.12 106.37 17.30
C GLY A 382 -86.40 106.32 15.95
N GLN A 383 -85.17 105.79 15.87
CA GLN A 383 -84.45 105.65 14.60
C GLN A 383 -84.87 104.41 13.82
N GLN A 384 -84.76 104.47 12.49
CA GLN A 384 -85.03 103.34 11.61
C GLN A 384 -83.79 102.46 11.43
N VAL A 385 -84.01 101.14 11.42
CA VAL A 385 -83.02 100.10 11.13
C VAL A 385 -83.53 99.22 10.00
N GLN A 386 -82.59 98.72 9.18
CA GLN A 386 -82.91 97.74 8.15
C GLN A 386 -82.49 96.34 8.59
N VAL A 387 -83.45 95.43 8.70
CA VAL A 387 -83.22 94.03 9.04
C VAL A 387 -83.20 93.21 7.76
N ARG A 388 -82.05 92.67 7.38
CA ARG A 388 -81.92 91.76 6.24
C ARG A 388 -82.12 90.33 6.69
N LEU A 389 -83.10 89.66 6.08
CA LEU A 389 -83.42 88.25 6.29
C LEU A 389 -82.81 87.40 5.16
N GLN A 390 -83.00 86.08 5.22
CA GLN A 390 -82.67 85.17 4.13
C GLN A 390 -83.26 85.63 2.79
N GLN A 391 -84.49 86.12 2.83
CA GLN A 391 -85.17 86.72 1.69
C GLN A 391 -85.85 88.02 2.15
N GLY A 392 -85.52 89.12 1.47
CA GLY A 392 -86.09 90.43 1.75
C GLY A 392 -85.36 91.24 2.82
N VAL A 393 -85.77 92.51 2.91
CA VAL A 393 -85.27 93.49 3.88
C VAL A 393 -86.47 94.18 4.50
N LEU A 394 -86.52 94.23 5.82
CA LEU A 394 -87.53 94.95 6.58
C LEU A 394 -86.96 96.28 7.06
N THR A 395 -87.76 97.34 6.98
CA THR A 395 -87.40 98.63 7.60
C THR A 395 -88.23 98.78 8.87
N CYS A 396 -87.56 98.76 10.01
CA CYS A 396 -88.19 98.75 11.32
C CYS A 396 -87.80 100.03 12.08
N ALA A 397 -88.69 100.58 12.89
CA ALA A 397 -88.36 101.64 13.83
C ALA A 397 -88.02 101.03 15.20
N VAL A 398 -86.99 101.54 15.87
CA VAL A 398 -86.61 101.10 17.21
C VAL A 398 -87.55 101.75 18.22
N LEU A 399 -88.49 100.96 18.78
CA LEU A 399 -89.52 101.47 19.71
C LEU A 399 -89.05 101.55 21.16
N ALA A 400 -88.18 100.64 21.58
CA ALA A 400 -87.57 100.61 22.90
C ALA A 400 -86.19 99.98 22.80
N LYS A 401 -85.27 100.40 23.67
CA LYS A 401 -83.97 99.74 23.86
C LYS A 401 -83.87 99.29 25.31
N SER A 402 -83.56 98.01 25.51
CA SER A 402 -83.01 97.51 26.76
C SER A 402 -81.52 97.33 26.53
N VAL A 403 -80.71 97.92 27.40
CA VAL A 403 -79.30 97.58 27.47
C VAL A 403 -79.23 96.52 28.55
N ASP A 404 -78.85 95.30 28.18
CA ASP A 404 -78.50 94.29 29.17
C ASP A 404 -77.25 94.82 29.88
N SER A 405 -77.42 95.22 31.14
CA SER A 405 -76.29 95.52 32.01
C SER A 405 -75.65 94.17 32.37
N ASP A 406 -74.63 93.80 31.59
CA ASP A 406 -73.67 92.75 31.97
C ASP A 406 -72.98 93.06 33.31
#